data_AF-A0A6A5YEU2-F1
#
_entry.id   AF-A0A6A5YEU2-F1
#
_cell.length_a   1.000
_cell.length_b   1.000
_cell.length_c   1.000
_cell.angle_alpha   90.00
_cell.angle_beta   90.00
_cell.angle_gamma   90.00
#
_symmetry.space_group_name_H-M   'P 1'
#
loop_
_entity.id
_entity.type
_entity.pdbx_description
1 polymer ?
#
loop_
_entity_poly.entity_id
_entity_poly.type
_entity_poly.pdbx_seq_one_letter_code
_entity_poly.pdbx_strand_id
1 'polypeptide(L)'
;MQRCKRYPKKPGHGPLNGSTCQACKTLRQGQRKDRIAKQRCTANNSCPNDPEVGRTRCAKHANKSTKSDARRSELASKEQAPGNAPPHRLLSWDTVLWVTAPDNPPFHQSNTLAIQFFPDDRAVLGNDAWLKEAAKSDLGKAVLVPCDDGFYIHQGLATISAVKSQASFSVLIKTWDWFEKQLRTRLLLDTCRNDNGEARNTVIFLHWTTEEPKGMSLNDAYAEIRMLNHIHGAKIRPYPSESESWQERFKIGDIRAFEEEARSGPPEYSYRPKTCYGHGPCQLLEHETSVHKRTHSGSAKHVKVLGRKDRGELTCTLGPSKENQKKTSPKGQPYWFHQEYVPDLHDGEFRVVIATRPDASGIRGRKGYIVKVAKTAWIRDTRELASKAAEEEDFEPREYGDLSLSVIGHFALYLFKRLRNRADSLIYFKSLKVAVRLDVGISTDTRGERRLFYNELTRWPGAYYFSHTIYPDPKTQVFRAITAAFCNYIEHAMLETS
;
A
#
# COMPACT_ATOMS: atom_id res chain seq x y z
N MET A 1 -37.61 21.23 -5.95
CA MET A 1 -38.30 21.38 -4.65
C MET A 1 -38.81 20.03 -4.19
N GLN A 2 -38.14 19.38 -3.24
CA GLN A 2 -38.73 18.43 -2.29
C GLN A 2 -37.71 18.21 -1.16
N ARG A 3 -38.14 18.50 0.07
CA ARG A 3 -37.32 18.58 1.29
C ARG A 3 -37.15 17.19 1.92
N CYS A 4 -35.92 16.74 2.18
CA CYS A 4 -35.68 15.63 3.11
C CYS A 4 -35.73 16.13 4.56
N LYS A 5 -36.70 15.59 5.31
CA LYS A 5 -36.93 15.85 6.74
C LYS A 5 -35.90 15.13 7.61
N ARG A 6 -35.43 15.82 8.66
CA ARG A 6 -34.72 15.28 9.82
C ARG A 6 -35.72 14.61 10.78
N TYR A 7 -35.30 13.54 11.46
CA TYR A 7 -35.89 13.06 12.72
C TYR A 7 -34.77 12.51 13.65
N PRO A 8 -35.00 12.40 14.98
CA PRO A 8 -34.02 12.72 16.02
C PRO A 8 -33.50 11.51 16.81
N LYS A 9 -32.57 11.77 17.74
CA LYS A 9 -31.84 10.82 18.60
C LYS A 9 -32.57 10.45 19.90
N LYS A 10 -32.15 9.28 20.44
CA LYS A 10 -31.92 8.84 21.85
C LYS A 10 -32.87 7.72 22.39
N PRO A 11 -32.58 7.05 23.53
CA PRO A 11 -31.44 6.13 23.80
C PRO A 11 -31.89 4.81 24.49
N GLY A 12 -31.02 3.80 24.62
CA GLY A 12 -31.31 2.64 25.48
C GLY A 12 -30.13 1.68 25.62
N HIS A 13 -29.64 1.52 26.85
CA HIS A 13 -28.66 0.51 27.27
C HIS A 13 -29.37 -0.80 27.65
N GLY A 14 -28.82 -1.94 27.22
CA GLY A 14 -29.21 -3.32 27.59
C GLY A 14 -28.25 -4.34 26.93
N PRO A 15 -28.07 -5.55 27.50
CA PRO A 15 -26.76 -6.22 27.55
C PRO A 15 -26.32 -6.99 26.30
N LEU A 16 -25.01 -7.20 26.22
CA LEU A 16 -24.24 -7.90 25.18
C LEU A 16 -24.68 -9.36 25.05
N ASN A 17 -25.39 -9.69 23.97
CA ASN A 17 -25.45 -11.04 23.41
C ASN A 17 -24.97 -10.98 21.95
N GLY A 18 -24.11 -11.94 21.59
CA GLY A 18 -23.33 -12.00 20.36
C GLY A 18 -24.15 -12.01 19.07
N SER A 19 -24.60 -10.84 18.64
CA SER A 19 -25.19 -10.63 17.33
C SER A 19 -24.09 -10.29 16.34
N THR A 20 -23.83 -11.22 15.42
CA THR A 20 -23.02 -10.97 14.22
C THR A 20 -23.60 -9.80 13.43
N CYS A 21 -22.74 -8.83 13.10
CA CYS A 21 -23.08 -7.62 12.36
C CYS A 21 -23.80 -7.97 11.04
N GLN A 22 -24.88 -7.25 10.73
CA GLN A 22 -25.69 -7.43 9.52
C GLN A 22 -24.83 -7.39 8.23
N ALA A 23 -23.77 -6.57 8.20
CA ALA A 23 -22.81 -6.51 7.09
C ALA A 23 -22.06 -7.84 6.88
N CYS A 24 -21.71 -8.54 7.96
CA CYS A 24 -21.11 -9.88 7.89
C CYS A 24 -22.11 -10.92 7.36
N LYS A 25 -23.41 -10.76 7.60
CA LYS A 25 -24.45 -11.69 7.10
C LYS A 25 -24.68 -11.58 5.60
N THR A 26 -24.66 -10.37 5.05
CA THR A 26 -24.81 -10.14 3.60
C THR A 26 -23.60 -10.65 2.82
N LEU A 27 -22.38 -10.42 3.33
CA LEU A 27 -21.13 -10.93 2.74
C LEU A 27 -21.04 -12.47 2.77
N ARG A 28 -21.56 -13.12 3.82
CA ARG A 28 -21.61 -14.60 3.96
C ARG A 28 -22.35 -15.29 2.81
N GLN A 29 -23.42 -14.68 2.28
CA GLN A 29 -24.24 -15.33 1.25
C GLN A 29 -23.61 -15.28 -0.16
N GLY A 30 -22.81 -14.26 -0.46
CA GLY A 30 -22.09 -14.15 -1.73
C GLY A 30 -20.92 -15.13 -1.82
N GLN A 31 -20.07 -15.16 -0.79
CA GLN A 31 -18.81 -15.92 -0.82
C GLN A 31 -19.00 -17.44 -0.78
N ARG A 32 -20.05 -17.94 -0.11
CA ARG A 32 -20.38 -19.36 -0.07
C ARG A 32 -20.81 -19.88 -1.45
N LYS A 33 -21.49 -19.05 -2.26
CA LYS A 33 -21.95 -19.42 -3.61
C LYS A 33 -20.78 -19.53 -4.58
N ASP A 34 -19.84 -18.58 -4.56
CA ASP A 34 -18.67 -18.60 -5.43
C ASP A 34 -17.71 -19.77 -5.13
N ARG A 35 -17.57 -20.16 -3.86
CA ARG A 35 -16.70 -21.28 -3.47
C ARG A 35 -17.30 -22.65 -3.82
N ILE A 36 -18.61 -22.83 -3.64
CA ILE A 36 -19.32 -24.07 -4.06
C ILE A 36 -19.26 -24.21 -5.59
N ALA A 37 -19.36 -23.10 -6.34
CA ALA A 37 -19.22 -23.11 -7.79
C ALA A 37 -17.81 -23.55 -8.22
N LYS A 38 -16.74 -23.02 -7.59
CA LYS A 38 -15.36 -23.38 -7.92
C LYS A 38 -14.99 -24.82 -7.54
N GLN A 39 -15.46 -25.34 -6.40
CA GLN A 39 -15.20 -26.73 -6.00
C GLN A 39 -15.93 -27.76 -6.88
N ARG A 40 -17.09 -27.42 -7.43
CA ARG A 40 -17.81 -28.30 -8.39
C ARG A 40 -17.09 -28.39 -9.73
N CYS A 41 -16.43 -27.33 -10.19
CA CYS A 41 -15.66 -27.35 -11.44
C CYS A 41 -14.38 -28.21 -11.33
N THR A 42 -13.76 -28.30 -10.16
CA THR A 42 -12.55 -29.13 -9.96
C THR A 42 -12.83 -30.62 -9.79
N ALA A 43 -14.09 -31.03 -9.57
CA ALA A 43 -14.43 -32.43 -9.27
C ALA A 43 -14.80 -33.27 -10.52
N ASN A 44 -14.96 -32.66 -11.71
CA ASN A 44 -15.58 -33.33 -12.87
C ASN A 44 -14.67 -33.60 -14.08
N ASN A 45 -13.34 -33.43 -13.96
CA ASN A 45 -12.43 -33.77 -15.06
C ASN A 45 -11.63 -35.05 -14.75
N SER A 46 -12.25 -36.20 -14.99
CA SER A 46 -11.54 -37.48 -15.17
C SER A 46 -11.03 -37.59 -16.62
N CYS A 47 -9.71 -37.55 -16.79
CA CYS A 47 -9.03 -37.82 -18.06
C CYS A 47 -9.14 -39.30 -18.46
N PRO A 48 -9.11 -39.58 -19.78
CA PRO A 48 -8.43 -40.78 -20.26
C PRO A 48 -7.40 -40.50 -21.37
N ASN A 49 -6.25 -41.15 -21.19
CA ASN A 49 -5.34 -41.79 -22.16
C ASN A 49 -4.53 -40.99 -23.21
N ASP A 50 -3.22 -41.24 -23.11
CA ASP A 50 -2.14 -41.26 -24.12
C ASP A 50 -2.51 -41.94 -25.46
N PRO A 51 -1.83 -41.64 -26.57
CA PRO A 51 -0.61 -42.39 -26.91
C PRO A 51 0.56 -41.64 -27.60
N GLU A 52 1.70 -42.33 -27.54
CA GLU A 52 3.04 -42.10 -28.11
C GLU A 52 3.12 -41.77 -29.62
N VAL A 53 4.27 -41.17 -30.02
CA VAL A 53 5.29 -41.70 -30.97
C VAL A 53 5.98 -40.54 -31.73
N GLY A 54 7.32 -40.53 -31.77
CA GLY A 54 8.06 -39.87 -32.87
C GLY A 54 9.46 -39.33 -32.58
N ARG A 55 10.49 -40.20 -32.68
CA ARG A 55 11.93 -39.87 -32.70
C ARG A 55 12.36 -39.16 -34.00
N THR A 56 13.34 -38.24 -33.92
CA THR A 56 14.60 -38.23 -34.74
C THR A 56 15.55 -37.10 -34.31
N ARG A 57 16.77 -37.42 -33.81
CA ARG A 57 18.11 -37.26 -34.44
C ARG A 57 18.55 -35.80 -34.75
N CYS A 58 19.49 -35.24 -33.99
CA CYS A 58 20.97 -35.23 -34.18
C CYS A 58 21.50 -34.13 -35.12
N ALA A 59 22.26 -33.17 -34.57
CA ALA A 59 23.57 -32.75 -35.11
C ALA A 59 24.33 -31.90 -34.07
N LYS A 60 25.56 -32.35 -33.78
CA LYS A 60 26.62 -31.63 -33.04
C LYS A 60 27.56 -30.98 -34.07
N HIS A 61 28.02 -29.76 -33.82
CA HIS A 61 29.34 -29.20 -34.18
C HIS A 61 29.49 -27.91 -33.35
N ALA A 62 30.36 -27.75 -32.34
CA ALA A 62 31.82 -27.83 -32.24
C ALA A 62 32.59 -26.60 -32.80
N ASN A 63 32.93 -25.69 -31.87
CA ASN A 63 34.18 -24.92 -31.66
C ASN A 63 34.95 -24.24 -32.82
N LYS A 64 35.27 -22.94 -32.60
CA LYS A 64 36.63 -22.32 -32.48
C LYS A 64 36.46 -20.79 -32.40
N SER A 65 36.86 -20.09 -31.32
CA SER A 65 38.21 -19.64 -30.95
C SER A 65 38.92 -18.75 -31.99
N THR A 66 39.06 -17.44 -31.70
CA THR A 66 40.30 -16.67 -31.85
C THR A 66 40.30 -15.42 -30.96
N LYS A 67 41.38 -15.27 -30.19
CA LYS A 67 41.82 -14.06 -29.47
C LYS A 67 42.85 -13.32 -30.32
N SER A 68 42.73 -12.00 -30.43
CA SER A 68 43.77 -10.96 -30.60
C SER A 68 42.98 -9.64 -30.72
N ASP A 69 43.22 -8.54 -30.00
CA ASP A 69 44.46 -7.81 -29.85
C ASP A 69 44.46 -7.00 -28.55
N ALA A 70 45.62 -6.99 -27.89
CA ALA A 70 45.98 -6.07 -26.84
C ALA A 70 47.15 -5.21 -27.32
N ARG A 71 47.13 -3.93 -26.91
CA ARG A 71 48.23 -2.94 -26.80
C ARG A 71 48.06 -1.69 -27.67
N ARG A 72 47.60 -0.61 -27.05
CA ARG A 72 48.34 0.66 -27.03
C ARG A 72 47.80 1.62 -25.98
N SER A 73 48.73 2.38 -25.39
CA SER A 73 48.56 3.55 -24.52
C SER A 73 48.46 3.30 -23.02
N GLU A 74 49.61 2.99 -22.44
CA GLU A 74 49.96 3.26 -21.04
C GLU A 74 50.92 4.47 -21.01
N LEU A 75 50.84 5.28 -19.94
CA LEU A 75 51.68 6.43 -19.55
C LEU A 75 51.20 7.86 -19.86
N ALA A 76 50.33 8.37 -18.96
CA ALA A 76 50.46 9.68 -18.30
C ALA A 76 49.63 9.59 -17.00
N SER A 77 50.25 9.30 -15.86
CA SER A 77 50.72 10.25 -14.84
C SER A 77 49.81 10.29 -13.61
N LYS A 78 50.17 9.45 -12.62
CA LYS A 78 50.08 9.60 -11.16
C LYS A 78 49.03 10.58 -10.62
N GLU A 79 47.89 10.04 -10.16
CA GLU A 79 47.14 10.59 -9.03
C GLU A 79 46.94 9.49 -7.98
N GLN A 80 46.95 9.93 -6.73
CA GLN A 80 47.05 9.13 -5.51
C GLN A 80 45.94 8.07 -5.38
N ALA A 81 46.34 6.87 -4.99
CA ALA A 81 45.41 5.81 -4.61
C ALA A 81 44.50 6.29 -3.47
N PRO A 82 43.16 6.18 -3.58
CA PRO A 82 42.29 6.39 -2.44
C PRO A 82 42.53 5.23 -1.47
N GLY A 83 42.99 5.55 -0.27
CA GLY A 83 43.18 4.60 0.80
C GLY A 83 41.92 3.78 1.06
N ASN A 84 42.13 2.50 1.38
CA ASN A 84 41.11 1.56 1.80
C ASN A 84 40.16 2.19 2.82
N ALA A 85 38.98 2.61 2.36
CA ALA A 85 37.87 2.90 3.25
C ALA A 85 37.53 1.60 3.99
N PRO A 86 37.35 1.65 5.33
CA PRO A 86 36.97 0.47 6.08
C PRO A 86 35.64 -0.07 5.52
N PRO A 87 35.41 -1.40 5.55
CA PRO A 87 34.16 -1.97 5.08
C PRO A 87 33.02 -1.35 5.90
N HIS A 88 32.27 -0.50 5.22
CA HIS A 88 30.97 0.02 5.57
C HIS A 88 30.16 -1.02 6.37
N ARG A 89 30.15 -0.90 7.72
CA ARG A 89 29.38 -1.81 8.59
C ARG A 89 27.90 -1.70 8.22
N LEU A 90 27.33 -2.83 7.82
CA LEU A 90 25.89 -3.00 7.67
C LEU A 90 25.23 -2.68 9.01
N LEU A 91 24.40 -1.64 9.06
CA LEU A 91 23.52 -1.42 10.21
C LEU A 91 22.37 -2.41 10.08
N SER A 92 22.49 -3.57 10.72
CA SER A 92 21.34 -4.44 10.98
C SER A 92 20.50 -3.81 12.08
N TRP A 93 19.18 -3.81 11.89
CA TRP A 93 18.23 -3.43 12.92
C TRP A 93 18.03 -4.59 13.90
N ASP A 94 18.12 -4.31 15.19
CA ASP A 94 18.01 -5.32 16.25
C ASP A 94 16.55 -5.55 16.66
N THR A 95 15.74 -4.50 16.59
CA THR A 95 14.36 -4.50 17.07
C THR A 95 13.43 -3.77 16.10
N VAL A 96 12.25 -4.35 15.86
CA VAL A 96 11.09 -3.67 15.29
C VAL A 96 10.04 -3.53 16.39
N LEU A 97 9.74 -2.29 16.77
CA LEU A 97 8.63 -1.95 17.66
C LEU A 97 7.43 -1.58 16.81
N TRP A 98 6.49 -2.51 16.64
CA TRP A 98 5.23 -2.25 15.98
C TRP A 98 4.21 -1.64 16.94
N VAL A 99 3.65 -0.52 16.51
CA VAL A 99 2.63 0.22 17.24
C VAL A 99 1.37 0.25 16.40
N THR A 100 0.29 -0.34 16.90
CA THR A 100 -1.03 -0.17 16.29
C THR A 100 -1.58 1.20 16.64
N ALA A 101 -2.08 1.96 15.66
CA ALA A 101 -3.00 3.05 15.95
C ALA A 101 -4.33 2.49 16.50
N PRO A 102 -5.08 3.26 17.32
CA PRO A 102 -6.35 2.83 17.84
C PRO A 102 -7.40 2.83 16.72
N ASP A 103 -8.11 1.72 16.54
CA ASP A 103 -9.20 1.65 15.58
C ASP A 103 -10.49 2.21 16.18
N ASN A 104 -11.04 3.23 15.52
CA ASN A 104 -12.36 3.76 15.79
C ASN A 104 -13.14 3.91 14.48
N PRO A 105 -14.29 3.21 14.32
CA PRO A 105 -14.81 2.14 15.19
C PRO A 105 -13.87 0.91 15.23
N PRO A 106 -14.09 -0.07 16.13
CA PRO A 106 -13.29 -1.29 16.17
C PRO A 106 -13.14 -1.97 14.79
N PHE A 107 -11.99 -2.57 14.49
CA PHE A 107 -11.69 -3.09 13.13
C PHE A 107 -12.72 -4.09 12.60
N HIS A 108 -13.35 -4.91 13.46
CA HIS A 108 -14.37 -5.88 13.05
C HIS A 108 -15.68 -5.24 12.56
N GLN A 109 -15.85 -3.95 12.82
CA GLN A 109 -16.94 -3.14 12.28
C GLN A 109 -16.53 -2.41 10.98
N SER A 110 -15.26 -2.55 10.58
CA SER A 110 -14.70 -1.95 9.38
C SER A 110 -14.37 -2.98 8.32
N ASN A 111 -14.96 -2.81 7.15
CA ASN A 111 -14.67 -3.63 5.99
C ASN A 111 -13.27 -3.38 5.41
N THR A 112 -12.62 -2.27 5.78
CA THR A 112 -11.34 -1.86 5.22
C THR A 112 -10.14 -2.23 6.09
N LEU A 113 -10.35 -2.73 7.31
CA LEU A 113 -9.27 -3.06 8.25
C LEU A 113 -9.14 -4.57 8.48
N ALA A 114 -10.27 -5.28 8.45
CA ALA A 114 -10.35 -6.71 8.73
C ALA A 114 -9.96 -7.57 7.53
N ILE A 115 -9.30 -8.68 7.85
CA ILE A 115 -9.12 -9.85 6.99
C ILE A 115 -9.69 -11.06 7.70
N GLN A 116 -10.10 -12.09 6.96
CA GLN A 116 -10.70 -13.32 7.46
C GLN A 116 -9.71 -14.39 7.09
N PHE A 117 -9.33 -15.14 8.11
CA PHE A 117 -8.49 -16.30 7.97
C PHE A 117 -9.37 -17.53 8.05
N PHE A 118 -9.32 -18.35 7.01
CA PHE A 118 -9.98 -19.65 7.01
C PHE A 118 -9.03 -20.72 7.58
N PRO A 119 -9.56 -21.80 8.17
CA PRO A 119 -8.76 -22.94 8.62
C PRO A 119 -7.82 -23.51 7.53
N ASP A 120 -8.27 -23.52 6.27
CA ASP A 120 -7.49 -24.07 5.15
C ASP A 120 -6.26 -23.20 4.80
N ASP A 121 -6.27 -21.90 5.14
CA ASP A 121 -5.13 -21.00 4.93
C ASP A 121 -3.98 -21.26 5.91
N ARG A 122 -4.21 -22.06 6.97
CA ARG A 122 -3.25 -22.30 8.06
C ARG A 122 -2.04 -23.12 7.63
N ALA A 123 -2.26 -24.16 6.82
CA ALA A 123 -1.21 -25.09 6.38
C ALA A 123 -0.19 -24.40 5.45
N VAL A 124 -0.69 -23.52 4.58
CA VAL A 124 0.15 -22.80 3.61
C VAL A 124 1.10 -21.84 4.33
N LEU A 125 0.65 -21.11 5.34
CA LEU A 125 1.43 -20.01 5.89
C LEU A 125 2.27 -20.36 7.15
N GLY A 126 2.27 -21.61 7.62
CA GLY A 126 3.04 -22.01 8.82
C GLY A 126 2.54 -21.35 10.11
N ASN A 127 1.21 -21.24 10.24
CA ASN A 127 0.55 -20.15 10.98
C ASN A 127 0.16 -20.37 12.44
N ASP A 128 0.24 -21.59 12.96
CA ASP A 128 -0.48 -21.90 14.20
C ASP A 128 0.11 -21.25 15.45
N ALA A 129 1.40 -20.98 15.49
CA ALA A 129 2.04 -20.40 16.68
C ALA A 129 1.63 -18.94 16.90
N TRP A 130 1.69 -18.11 15.86
CA TRP A 130 1.40 -16.68 15.98
C TRP A 130 -0.10 -16.38 16.03
N LEU A 131 -0.96 -17.17 15.39
CA LEU A 131 -2.41 -17.05 15.57
C LEU A 131 -2.82 -17.36 17.02
N LYS A 132 -2.21 -18.38 17.64
CA LYS A 132 -2.39 -18.70 19.06
C LYS A 132 -1.85 -17.59 19.96
N GLU A 133 -0.72 -16.98 19.62
CA GLU A 133 -0.16 -15.84 20.36
C GLU A 133 -1.07 -14.61 20.27
N ALA A 134 -1.50 -14.24 19.06
CA ALA A 134 -2.41 -13.12 18.83
C ALA A 134 -3.76 -13.31 19.55
N ALA A 135 -4.26 -14.55 19.63
CA ALA A 135 -5.48 -14.87 20.37
C ALA A 135 -5.35 -14.71 21.89
N LYS A 136 -4.12 -14.83 22.42
CA LYS A 136 -3.81 -14.71 23.85
C LYS A 136 -3.31 -13.31 24.24
N SER A 137 -3.01 -12.45 23.27
CA SER A 137 -2.41 -11.14 23.51
C SER A 137 -3.46 -10.09 23.82
N ASP A 138 -3.24 -9.27 24.85
CA ASP A 138 -4.05 -8.09 25.15
C ASP A 138 -3.69 -6.92 24.21
N LEU A 139 -4.09 -7.05 22.94
CA LEU A 139 -3.89 -6.04 21.89
C LEU A 139 -5.09 -5.09 21.76
N GLY A 140 -5.90 -5.00 22.81
CA GLY A 140 -7.11 -4.19 22.85
C GLY A 140 -8.08 -4.55 21.72
N LYS A 141 -8.54 -3.52 20.99
CA LYS A 141 -9.54 -3.69 19.93
C LYS A 141 -9.02 -4.36 18.67
N ALA A 142 -7.72 -4.57 18.50
CA ALA A 142 -7.12 -5.19 17.31
C ALA A 142 -7.22 -6.73 17.29
N VAL A 143 -7.95 -7.32 18.25
CA VAL A 143 -7.97 -8.76 18.51
C VAL A 143 -9.02 -9.51 17.68
N LEU A 144 -8.56 -10.64 17.16
CA LEU A 144 -9.27 -11.77 16.56
C LEU A 144 -10.74 -11.90 16.98
N VAL A 145 -11.67 -11.78 16.02
CA VAL A 145 -13.08 -12.11 16.23
C VAL A 145 -13.36 -13.50 15.67
N PRO A 146 -13.67 -14.50 16.51
CA PRO A 146 -14.06 -15.82 16.02
C PRO A 146 -15.35 -15.73 15.20
N CYS A 147 -15.42 -16.51 14.14
CA CYS A 147 -16.65 -16.73 13.38
C CYS A 147 -16.79 -18.23 13.07
N ASP A 148 -18.00 -18.62 12.65
CA ASP A 148 -18.39 -20.01 12.44
C ASP A 148 -17.39 -20.78 11.54
N ASP A 149 -16.73 -20.09 10.59
CA ASP A 149 -15.82 -20.67 9.60
C ASP A 149 -14.36 -20.14 9.70
N GLY A 150 -13.97 -19.42 10.77
CA GLY A 150 -12.62 -18.83 10.86
C GLY A 150 -12.45 -17.71 11.89
N PHE A 151 -11.56 -16.76 11.59
CA PHE A 151 -11.30 -15.58 12.44
C PHE A 151 -11.13 -14.31 11.62
N TYR A 152 -11.66 -13.19 12.11
CA TYR A 152 -11.31 -11.87 11.60
C TYR A 152 -10.14 -11.29 12.38
N ILE A 153 -9.07 -10.88 11.71
CA ILE A 153 -7.90 -10.25 12.31
C ILE A 153 -7.62 -8.90 11.63
N HIS A 154 -7.02 -7.97 12.36
CA HIS A 154 -6.51 -6.73 11.79
C HIS A 154 -5.32 -7.02 10.86
N GLN A 155 -5.35 -6.50 9.63
CA GLN A 155 -4.34 -6.86 8.60
C GLN A 155 -2.90 -6.52 9.00
N GLY A 156 -2.70 -5.42 9.72
CA GLY A 156 -1.39 -5.02 10.24
C GLY A 156 -0.85 -5.99 11.28
N LEU A 157 -1.74 -6.51 12.14
CA LEU A 157 -1.38 -7.48 13.17
C LEU A 157 -0.98 -8.82 12.53
N ALA A 158 -1.74 -9.28 11.53
CA ALA A 158 -1.38 -10.49 10.78
C ALA A 158 -0.02 -10.34 10.08
N THR A 159 0.23 -9.19 9.45
CA THR A 159 1.49 -8.94 8.74
C THR A 159 2.67 -8.93 9.71
N ILE A 160 2.59 -8.18 10.82
CA ILE A 160 3.71 -8.10 11.77
C ILE A 160 3.92 -9.42 12.53
N SER A 161 2.86 -10.18 12.77
CA SER A 161 2.97 -11.53 13.38
C SER A 161 3.71 -12.49 12.45
N ALA A 162 3.45 -12.42 11.15
CA ALA A 162 4.21 -13.18 10.15
C ALA A 162 5.67 -12.72 10.05
N VAL A 163 5.96 -11.42 10.21
CA VAL A 163 7.34 -10.90 10.32
C VAL A 163 8.03 -11.50 11.53
N LYS A 164 7.38 -11.46 12.71
CA LYS A 164 7.92 -12.02 13.96
C LYS A 164 8.29 -13.51 13.84
N SER A 165 7.54 -14.31 13.08
CA SER A 165 7.83 -15.74 12.92
C SER A 165 9.01 -16.05 11.99
N GLN A 166 9.48 -15.08 11.21
CA GLN A 166 10.55 -15.25 10.21
C GLN A 166 11.77 -14.38 10.48
N ALA A 167 11.65 -13.37 11.33
CA ALA A 167 12.68 -12.38 11.58
C ALA A 167 13.87 -12.96 12.37
N SER A 168 15.09 -12.56 11.99
CA SER A 168 16.28 -12.75 12.83
C SER A 168 16.44 -11.65 13.91
N PHE A 169 15.46 -10.76 14.04
CA PHE A 169 15.44 -9.60 14.93
C PHE A 169 14.25 -9.65 15.88
N SER A 170 14.30 -8.88 16.97
CA SER A 170 13.21 -8.82 17.95
C SER A 170 12.02 -8.05 17.39
N VAL A 171 10.81 -8.58 17.56
CA VAL A 171 9.58 -7.88 17.19
C VAL A 171 8.72 -7.67 18.44
N LEU A 172 8.55 -6.41 18.81
CA LEU A 172 7.71 -5.98 19.92
C LEU A 172 6.39 -5.44 19.36
N ILE A 173 5.27 -6.03 19.78
CA ILE A 173 3.93 -5.63 19.34
C ILE A 173 3.28 -4.86 20.50
N LYS A 174 2.92 -3.60 20.27
CA LYS A 174 2.38 -2.70 21.31
C LYS A 174 1.18 -1.89 20.80
N THR A 175 0.33 -1.46 21.74
CA THR A 175 -0.81 -0.58 21.47
C THR A 175 -0.40 0.89 21.41
N TRP A 176 -1.21 1.73 20.74
CA TRP A 176 -1.02 3.18 20.76
C TRP A 176 -1.01 3.74 22.18
N ASP A 177 -1.93 3.30 23.04
CA ASP A 177 -2.02 3.80 24.41
C ASP A 177 -0.76 3.50 25.22
N TRP A 178 -0.18 2.30 25.02
CA TRP A 178 1.12 1.97 25.61
C TRP A 178 2.21 2.89 25.07
N PHE A 179 2.25 3.09 23.76
CA PHE A 179 3.28 3.89 23.09
C PHE A 179 3.21 5.36 23.51
N GLU A 180 2.02 5.94 23.53
CA GLU A 180 1.75 7.28 24.03
C GLU A 180 2.21 7.43 25.48
N LYS A 181 1.90 6.46 26.34
CA LYS A 181 2.38 6.46 27.73
C LYS A 181 3.92 6.49 27.78
N GLN A 182 4.59 5.61 27.02
CA GLN A 182 6.05 5.53 27.00
C GLN A 182 6.71 6.83 26.52
N LEU A 183 6.13 7.49 25.51
CA LEU A 183 6.61 8.79 25.03
C LEU A 183 6.42 9.88 26.09
N ARG A 184 5.22 10.00 26.66
CA ARG A 184 4.91 11.02 27.68
C ARG A 184 5.75 10.87 28.95
N THR A 185 6.03 9.64 29.38
CA THR A 185 6.87 9.37 30.56
C THR A 185 8.36 9.28 30.24
N ARG A 186 8.77 9.49 28.97
CA ARG A 186 10.16 9.36 28.50
C ARG A 186 10.80 7.99 28.75
N LEU A 187 9.99 6.93 28.83
CA LEU A 187 10.42 5.55 29.10
C LEU A 187 10.57 4.71 27.82
N LEU A 188 10.23 5.26 26.65
CA LEU A 188 10.35 4.52 25.39
C LEU A 188 11.79 4.03 25.14
N LEU A 189 12.77 4.84 25.56
CA LEU A 189 14.18 4.47 25.43
C LEU A 189 14.53 3.23 26.24
N ASP A 190 14.00 3.08 27.45
CA ASP A 190 14.29 1.91 28.29
C ASP A 190 13.82 0.62 27.62
N THR A 191 12.73 0.70 26.85
CA THR A 191 12.27 -0.43 26.02
C THR A 191 13.20 -0.70 24.83
N CYS A 192 13.95 0.30 24.38
CA CYS A 192 14.87 0.22 23.24
C CYS A 192 16.33 -0.02 23.66
N ARG A 193 16.62 -0.33 24.93
CA ARG A 193 17.98 -0.61 25.43
C ARG A 193 18.27 -2.10 25.49
N ASN A 194 19.55 -2.47 25.34
CA ASN A 194 20.04 -3.82 25.62
C ASN A 194 20.31 -3.99 27.13
N ASP A 195 20.68 -5.19 27.54
CA ASP A 195 20.90 -5.54 28.95
C ASP A 195 22.08 -4.73 29.56
N ASN A 196 22.95 -4.18 28.72
CA ASN A 196 24.06 -3.31 29.11
C ASN A 196 23.66 -1.82 29.19
N GLY A 197 22.39 -1.49 28.96
CA GLY A 197 21.87 -0.11 28.99
C GLY A 197 22.13 0.71 27.72
N GLU A 198 22.69 0.12 26.66
CA GLU A 198 22.95 0.81 25.40
C GLU A 198 21.72 0.79 24.48
N ALA A 199 21.49 1.86 23.73
CA ALA A 199 20.42 1.89 22.74
C ALA A 199 20.65 0.84 21.63
N ARG A 200 19.63 0.01 21.39
CA ARG A 200 19.52 -0.94 20.28
C ARG A 200 19.15 -0.20 19.00
N ASN A 201 19.55 -0.73 17.84
CA ASN A 201 19.03 -0.28 16.56
C ASN A 201 17.55 -0.67 16.46
N THR A 202 16.66 0.30 16.65
CA THR A 202 15.21 0.10 16.74
C THR A 202 14.45 0.84 15.64
N VAL A 203 13.64 0.10 14.88
CA VAL A 203 12.63 0.69 13.98
C VAL A 203 11.29 0.76 14.71
N ILE A 204 10.76 1.96 14.88
CA ILE A 204 9.42 2.18 15.40
C ILE A 204 8.44 2.14 14.23
N PHE A 205 7.80 1.00 14.03
CA PHE A 205 6.81 0.81 12.98
C PHE A 205 5.46 1.39 13.40
N LEU A 206 5.14 2.57 12.88
CA LEU A 206 3.89 3.28 13.12
C LEU A 206 2.85 2.81 12.10
N HIS A 207 2.08 1.78 12.47
CA HIS A 207 1.00 1.28 11.64
C HIS A 207 -0.22 2.19 11.77
N TRP A 208 -0.59 2.89 10.69
CA TRP A 208 -1.60 3.93 10.74
C TRP A 208 -2.97 3.43 10.26
N THR A 209 -4.03 3.90 10.92
CA THR A 209 -5.42 3.46 10.71
C THR A 209 -6.28 4.57 10.09
N THR A 210 -7.56 4.30 9.82
CA THR A 210 -8.44 5.24 9.10
C THR A 210 -8.75 6.54 9.83
N GLU A 211 -8.46 6.64 11.13
CA GLU A 211 -8.67 7.83 11.94
C GLU A 211 -7.40 8.16 12.73
N GLU A 212 -7.14 9.45 12.92
CA GLU A 212 -6.01 9.88 13.73
C GLU A 212 -6.26 9.54 15.21
N PRO A 213 -5.24 9.11 15.97
CA PRO A 213 -5.40 8.82 17.39
C PRO A 213 -5.85 10.07 18.15
N LYS A 214 -6.79 9.90 19.11
CA LYS A 214 -7.38 11.03 19.85
C LYS A 214 -6.52 11.57 21.00
N GLY A 215 -5.59 10.76 21.53
CA GLY A 215 -4.72 11.15 22.64
C GLY A 215 -3.52 11.96 22.17
N MET A 216 -2.51 11.27 21.65
CA MET A 216 -1.37 11.87 20.95
C MET A 216 -1.57 11.80 19.44
N SER A 217 -1.47 12.94 18.75
CA SER A 217 -1.55 12.95 17.28
C SER A 217 -0.33 12.28 16.67
N LEU A 218 -0.41 11.92 15.38
CA LEU A 218 0.75 11.32 14.72
C LEU A 218 1.90 12.33 14.59
N ASN A 219 1.58 13.62 14.42
CA ASN A 219 2.58 14.68 14.37
C ASN A 219 3.30 14.83 15.71
N ASP A 220 2.57 14.76 16.83
CA ASP A 220 3.16 14.82 18.17
C ASP A 220 4.07 13.61 18.41
N ALA A 221 3.63 12.41 18.01
CA ALA A 221 4.45 11.20 18.09
C ALA A 221 5.76 11.35 17.30
N TYR A 222 5.71 11.86 16.06
CA TYR A 222 6.93 12.14 15.29
C TYR A 222 7.81 13.20 15.93
N ALA A 223 7.23 14.23 16.56
CA ALA A 223 7.99 15.25 17.29
C ALA A 223 8.77 14.63 18.47
N GLU A 224 8.13 13.76 19.25
CA GLU A 224 8.80 13.05 20.36
C GLU A 224 9.87 12.07 19.86
N ILE A 225 9.62 11.32 18.79
CA ILE A 225 10.62 10.43 18.18
C ILE A 225 11.82 11.24 17.66
N ARG A 226 11.59 12.43 17.10
CA ARG A 226 12.68 13.31 16.64
C ARG A 226 13.60 13.71 17.80
N MET A 227 13.04 13.98 18.97
CA MET A 227 13.82 14.26 20.18
C MET A 227 14.67 13.05 20.58
N LEU A 228 14.11 11.83 20.54
CA LEU A 228 14.87 10.60 20.80
C LEU A 228 16.01 10.39 19.79
N ASN A 229 15.75 10.67 18.51
CA ASN A 229 16.77 10.58 17.46
C ASN A 229 17.88 11.61 17.65
N HIS A 230 17.60 12.78 18.23
CA HIS A 230 18.64 13.76 18.56
C HIS A 230 19.60 13.23 19.64
N ILE A 231 19.07 12.47 20.61
CA ILE A 231 19.85 11.90 21.72
C ILE A 231 20.61 10.64 21.28
N HIS A 232 20.00 9.78 20.46
CA HIS A 232 20.53 8.45 20.12
C HIS A 232 20.97 8.30 18.65
N GLY A 233 20.94 9.40 17.89
CA GLY A 233 21.31 9.44 16.50
C GLY A 233 20.46 8.50 15.64
N ALA A 234 21.11 7.85 14.69
CA ALA A 234 20.50 6.96 13.72
C ALA A 234 19.95 5.63 14.29
N LYS A 235 20.19 5.34 15.58
CA LYS A 235 19.82 4.07 16.22
C LYS A 235 18.32 3.88 16.40
N ILE A 236 17.55 4.96 16.46
CA ILE A 236 16.09 4.89 16.55
C ILE A 236 15.54 5.58 15.31
N ARG A 237 14.60 4.95 14.61
CA ARG A 237 13.97 5.54 13.42
C ARG A 237 12.50 5.15 13.33
N PRO A 238 11.60 6.07 12.96
CA PRO A 238 10.24 5.70 12.65
C PRO A 238 10.15 5.10 11.23
N TYR A 239 9.20 4.20 11.06
CA TYR A 239 8.77 3.66 9.77
C TYR A 239 7.23 3.65 9.69
N PRO A 240 6.59 4.27 8.68
CA PRO A 240 7.20 5.11 7.66
C PRO A 240 7.93 6.33 8.27
N SER A 241 8.75 7.00 7.47
CA SER A 241 9.35 8.27 7.90
C SER A 241 8.26 9.33 8.09
N GLU A 242 8.53 10.36 8.88
CA GLU A 242 7.61 11.49 9.03
C GLU A 242 7.27 12.12 7.68
N SER A 243 8.26 12.31 6.82
CA SER A 243 8.10 12.88 5.47
C SER A 243 7.22 12.01 4.57
N GLU A 244 7.43 10.69 4.57
CA GLU A 244 6.58 9.76 3.81
C GLU A 244 5.15 9.74 4.36
N SER A 245 4.98 9.71 5.68
CA SER A 245 3.67 9.76 6.33
C SER A 245 2.92 11.06 6.05
N TRP A 246 3.65 12.19 6.00
CA TRP A 246 3.07 13.46 5.57
C TRP A 246 2.60 13.40 4.13
N GLN A 247 3.44 12.90 3.22
CA GLN A 247 3.09 12.78 1.82
C GLN A 247 1.87 11.89 1.57
N GLU A 248 1.81 10.74 2.23
CA GLU A 248 0.66 9.83 2.15
C GLU A 248 -0.63 10.50 2.63
N ARG A 249 -0.61 11.19 3.78
CA ARG A 249 -1.80 11.88 4.32
C ARG A 249 -2.24 13.04 3.44
N PHE A 250 -1.31 13.77 2.83
CA PHE A 250 -1.63 14.89 1.95
C PHE A 250 -2.05 14.47 0.54
N LYS A 251 -1.61 13.30 0.05
CA LYS A 251 -1.84 12.78 -1.32
C LYS A 251 -1.21 13.59 -2.46
N ILE A 252 -1.01 14.89 -2.26
CA ILE A 252 -0.53 15.83 -3.28
C ILE A 252 0.88 15.51 -3.77
N GLY A 253 1.78 15.06 -2.89
CA GLY A 253 3.14 14.69 -3.30
C GLY A 253 3.13 13.53 -4.30
N ASP A 254 2.25 12.54 -4.09
CA ASP A 254 2.11 11.40 -5.00
C ASP A 254 1.51 11.83 -6.33
N ILE A 255 0.46 12.65 -6.29
CA ILE A 255 -0.19 13.18 -7.49
C ILE A 255 0.83 13.96 -8.34
N ARG A 256 1.65 14.82 -7.72
CA ARG A 256 2.72 15.55 -8.41
C ARG A 256 3.75 14.61 -9.02
N ALA A 257 4.19 13.61 -8.27
CA ALA A 257 5.12 12.62 -8.80
C ALA A 257 4.52 11.86 -10.00
N PHE A 258 3.25 11.47 -9.94
CA PHE A 258 2.58 10.81 -11.08
C PHE A 258 2.44 11.74 -12.27
N GLU A 259 2.12 13.02 -12.07
CA GLU A 259 2.05 14.01 -13.14
C GLU A 259 3.42 14.26 -13.80
N GLU A 260 4.50 14.27 -13.02
CA GLU A 260 5.87 14.35 -13.55
C GLU A 260 6.23 13.11 -14.38
N GLU A 261 5.90 11.91 -13.91
CA GLU A 261 6.14 10.68 -14.67
C GLU A 261 5.27 10.57 -15.92
N ALA A 262 4.00 10.96 -15.84
CA ALA A 262 3.10 11.01 -16.99
C ALA A 262 3.59 12.02 -18.05
N ARG A 263 4.13 13.17 -17.63
CA ARG A 263 4.64 14.20 -18.55
C ARG A 263 5.95 13.81 -19.21
N SER A 264 6.85 13.14 -18.49
CA SER A 264 8.20 12.80 -18.96
C SER A 264 8.33 11.38 -19.52
N GLY A 265 7.30 10.55 -19.34
CA GLY A 265 7.29 9.17 -19.78
C GLY A 265 6.90 8.98 -21.25
N PRO A 266 7.10 7.76 -21.78
CA PRO A 266 6.58 7.34 -23.08
C PRO A 266 5.05 7.48 -23.20
N PRO A 267 4.49 7.58 -24.43
CA PRO A 267 3.07 7.78 -24.66
C PRO A 267 2.13 6.77 -23.99
N GLU A 268 2.53 5.50 -23.90
CA GLU A 268 1.77 4.43 -23.25
C GLU A 268 1.64 4.61 -21.72
N TYR A 269 2.47 5.47 -21.15
CA TYR A 269 2.56 5.77 -19.71
C TYR A 269 2.15 7.21 -19.37
N SER A 270 1.65 7.97 -20.35
CA SER A 270 1.58 9.43 -20.27
C SER A 270 0.23 10.00 -19.81
N TYR A 271 -0.80 9.17 -19.60
CA TYR A 271 -2.11 9.66 -19.19
C TYR A 271 -2.23 9.74 -17.66
N ARG A 272 -2.69 10.91 -17.19
CA ARG A 272 -3.06 11.18 -15.81
C ARG A 272 -4.21 12.18 -15.78
N PRO A 273 -5.29 11.93 -15.02
CA PRO A 273 -6.37 12.91 -14.88
C PRO A 273 -5.83 14.24 -14.37
N LYS A 274 -6.23 15.35 -14.98
CA LYS A 274 -5.73 16.67 -14.61
C LYS A 274 -6.12 17.02 -13.17
N THR A 275 -5.19 17.56 -12.39
CA THR A 275 -5.45 17.98 -11.00
C THR A 275 -5.46 19.50 -10.88
N CYS A 276 -6.51 20.06 -10.28
CA CYS A 276 -6.41 21.38 -9.67
C CYS A 276 -6.23 21.22 -8.17
N TYR A 277 -5.09 21.70 -7.67
CA TYR A 277 -4.66 21.57 -6.27
C TYR A 277 -5.47 22.39 -5.26
N GLY A 278 -6.62 22.95 -5.65
CA GLY A 278 -7.52 23.65 -4.73
C GLY A 278 -7.04 25.04 -4.31
N HIS A 279 -5.96 25.56 -4.88
CA HIS A 279 -5.42 26.89 -4.58
C HIS A 279 -5.04 27.64 -5.87
N GLY A 280 -5.12 28.97 -5.84
CA GLY A 280 -4.87 29.82 -7.01
C GLY A 280 -5.93 29.64 -8.11
N PRO A 281 -5.62 30.03 -9.37
CA PRO A 281 -6.53 29.87 -10.49
C PRO A 281 -6.92 28.39 -10.69
N CYS A 282 -8.22 28.14 -10.81
CA CYS A 282 -8.74 26.81 -11.07
C CYS A 282 -8.25 26.28 -12.42
N GLN A 283 -7.69 25.06 -12.42
CA GLN A 283 -7.18 24.43 -13.66
C GLN A 283 -8.23 23.57 -14.36
N LEU A 284 -9.41 23.39 -13.75
CA LEU A 284 -10.51 22.56 -14.24
C LEU A 284 -11.76 23.38 -14.56
N LEU A 285 -11.61 24.66 -14.95
CA LEU A 285 -12.73 25.58 -15.18
C LEU A 285 -13.71 25.10 -16.24
N GLU A 286 -13.22 24.43 -17.28
CA GLU A 286 -14.01 23.96 -18.41
C GLU A 286 -14.52 22.52 -18.24
N HIS A 287 -14.25 21.88 -17.10
CA HIS A 287 -14.76 20.54 -16.84
C HIS A 287 -16.15 20.61 -16.22
N GLU A 288 -17.13 19.99 -16.89
CA GLU A 288 -18.52 19.96 -16.43
C GLU A 288 -18.72 19.13 -15.15
N THR A 289 -17.85 18.16 -14.90
CA THR A 289 -17.84 17.33 -13.69
C THR A 289 -16.41 17.11 -13.21
N SER A 290 -16.21 17.13 -11.90
CA SER A 290 -14.90 16.87 -11.28
C SER A 290 -15.01 16.08 -9.98
N VAL A 291 -13.94 15.39 -9.61
CA VAL A 291 -13.85 14.61 -8.38
C VAL A 291 -13.16 15.44 -7.30
N HIS A 292 -13.94 15.90 -6.32
CA HIS A 292 -13.46 16.65 -5.17
C HIS A 292 -12.95 15.69 -4.10
N LYS A 293 -11.74 15.92 -3.62
CA LYS A 293 -11.06 15.08 -2.63
C LYS A 293 -10.51 15.97 -1.51
N ARG A 294 -10.57 15.49 -0.27
CA ARG A 294 -9.89 16.16 0.86
C ARG A 294 -8.53 15.52 1.14
N THR A 295 -7.53 16.33 1.46
CA THR A 295 -6.31 15.86 2.13
C THR A 295 -6.66 15.35 3.55
N HIS A 296 -5.78 14.53 4.15
CA HIS A 296 -6.03 13.85 5.42
C HIS A 296 -7.36 13.07 5.42
N SER A 297 -7.50 12.17 4.46
CA SER A 297 -8.69 11.32 4.30
C SER A 297 -8.32 9.92 3.83
N GLY A 298 -8.91 8.91 4.46
CA GLY A 298 -8.84 7.50 4.04
C GLY A 298 -10.20 6.95 3.58
N SER A 299 -10.18 5.81 2.90
CA SER A 299 -11.36 4.98 2.58
C SER A 299 -12.53 5.74 1.93
N ALA A 300 -12.26 6.60 0.95
CA ALA A 300 -13.25 7.39 0.21
C ALA A 300 -14.17 8.32 1.04
N LYS A 301 -13.99 8.45 2.36
CA LYS A 301 -14.86 9.24 3.27
C LYS A 301 -15.07 10.70 2.79
N HIS A 302 -14.06 11.29 2.16
CA HIS A 302 -14.09 12.68 1.68
C HIS A 302 -13.84 12.77 0.17
N VAL A 303 -14.57 11.96 -0.60
CA VAL A 303 -14.60 12.02 -2.07
C VAL A 303 -16.02 12.36 -2.53
N LYS A 304 -16.15 13.36 -3.39
CA LYS A 304 -17.43 13.78 -3.98
C LYS A 304 -17.27 13.95 -5.49
N VAL A 305 -18.25 13.51 -6.27
CA VAL A 305 -18.32 13.82 -7.70
C VAL A 305 -19.33 14.95 -7.85
N LEU A 306 -18.87 16.12 -8.27
CA LEU A 306 -19.69 17.35 -8.31
C LEU A 306 -19.64 17.98 -9.70
N GLY A 307 -20.76 18.58 -10.10
CA GLY A 307 -20.86 19.35 -11.33
C GLY A 307 -20.20 20.72 -11.22
N ARG A 308 -19.85 21.34 -12.35
CA ARG A 308 -19.12 22.61 -12.45
C ARG A 308 -19.64 23.75 -11.56
N LYS A 309 -20.97 23.83 -11.40
CA LYS A 309 -21.63 24.87 -10.60
C LYS A 309 -21.50 24.65 -9.09
N ASP A 310 -21.22 23.43 -8.65
CA ASP A 310 -21.05 23.09 -7.25
C ASP A 310 -19.56 23.05 -6.89
N ARG A 311 -19.10 24.13 -6.27
CA ARG A 311 -17.70 24.26 -5.84
C ARG A 311 -17.41 23.55 -4.52
N GLY A 312 -18.45 23.10 -3.80
CA GLY A 312 -18.33 22.53 -2.47
C GLY A 312 -17.36 23.33 -1.59
N GLU A 313 -16.33 22.65 -1.09
CA GLU A 313 -15.30 23.20 -0.20
C GLU A 313 -14.01 23.67 -0.90
N LEU A 314 -14.00 23.80 -2.24
CA LEU A 314 -12.81 24.22 -2.99
C LEU A 314 -12.46 25.70 -2.77
N THR A 315 -11.17 25.98 -2.63
CA THR A 315 -10.63 27.33 -2.41
C THR A 315 -9.94 27.93 -3.63
N CYS A 316 -9.84 27.22 -4.76
CA CYS A 316 -9.30 27.78 -6.01
C CYS A 316 -10.23 28.89 -6.55
N THR A 317 -9.70 29.78 -7.41
CA THR A 317 -10.43 30.94 -7.94
C THR A 317 -10.92 30.70 -9.37
N LEU A 318 -12.04 31.33 -9.73
CA LEU A 318 -12.67 31.23 -11.05
C LEU A 318 -12.03 32.12 -12.14
N GLY A 319 -11.06 32.95 -11.76
CA GLY A 319 -10.37 33.86 -12.67
C GLY A 319 -9.19 34.55 -11.98
N PRO A 320 -8.46 35.43 -12.69
CA PRO A 320 -7.36 36.21 -12.16
C PRO A 320 -7.88 37.36 -11.27
N SER A 321 -8.56 37.04 -10.18
CA SER A 321 -8.96 38.05 -9.19
C SER A 321 -7.79 38.30 -8.24
N LYS A 322 -7.31 39.55 -8.19
CA LYS A 322 -6.29 40.03 -7.24
C LYS A 322 -6.79 40.10 -5.79
N GLU A 323 -8.10 40.00 -5.55
CA GLU A 323 -8.71 40.25 -4.23
C GLU A 323 -8.86 39.03 -3.32
N ASN A 324 -8.71 37.81 -3.84
CA ASN A 324 -8.95 36.58 -3.05
C ASN A 324 -7.68 35.76 -2.73
N GLN A 325 -6.49 36.31 -2.92
CA GLN A 325 -5.22 35.62 -2.67
C GLN A 325 -4.95 35.27 -1.19
N LYS A 326 -5.80 35.68 -0.24
CA LYS A 326 -5.58 35.46 1.21
C LYS A 326 -6.16 34.15 1.78
N LYS A 327 -6.89 33.33 1.02
CA LYS A 327 -7.38 32.03 1.50
C LYS A 327 -6.40 30.90 1.17
N THR A 328 -5.14 31.05 1.57
CA THR A 328 -4.26 29.87 1.68
C THR A 328 -4.66 29.12 2.93
N SER A 329 -5.02 27.84 2.81
CA SER A 329 -5.17 26.97 3.97
C SER A 329 -3.88 27.06 4.81
N PRO A 330 -3.98 27.17 6.15
CA PRO A 330 -2.80 27.15 7.00
C PRO A 330 -1.93 25.93 6.67
N LYS A 331 -0.60 26.11 6.62
CA LYS A 331 0.33 24.99 6.40
C LYS A 331 -0.02 23.87 7.38
N GLY A 332 -0.30 22.68 6.87
CA GLY A 332 -0.60 21.51 7.69
C GLY A 332 -2.08 21.24 7.97
N GLN A 333 -3.02 22.08 7.52
CA GLN A 333 -4.46 21.82 7.68
C GLN A 333 -5.05 21.05 6.49
N PRO A 334 -6.06 20.19 6.71
CA PRO A 334 -6.78 19.53 5.64
C PRO A 334 -7.44 20.55 4.70
N TYR A 335 -7.36 20.32 3.40
CA TYR A 335 -8.00 21.16 2.39
C TYR A 335 -8.52 20.31 1.23
N TRP A 336 -9.37 20.92 0.41
CA TRP A 336 -10.01 20.25 -0.73
C TRP A 336 -9.32 20.62 -2.04
N PHE A 337 -9.07 19.60 -2.86
CA PHE A 337 -8.61 19.72 -4.24
C PHE A 337 -9.58 18.96 -5.14
N HIS A 338 -9.45 19.10 -6.46
CA HIS A 338 -10.28 18.35 -7.38
C HIS A 338 -9.51 17.89 -8.62
N GLN A 339 -9.97 16.78 -9.19
CA GLN A 339 -9.39 16.14 -10.37
C GLN A 339 -10.44 16.00 -11.46
N GLU A 340 -9.97 15.98 -12.70
CA GLU A 340 -10.75 15.57 -13.86
C GLU A 340 -11.52 14.29 -13.56
N TYR A 341 -12.82 14.30 -13.88
CA TYR A 341 -13.65 13.11 -13.79
C TYR A 341 -13.35 12.19 -14.97
N VAL A 342 -12.99 10.93 -14.68
CA VAL A 342 -12.81 9.88 -15.68
C VAL A 342 -14.04 8.97 -15.66
N PRO A 343 -14.91 9.01 -16.70
CA PRO A 343 -16.15 8.23 -16.71
C PRO A 343 -15.93 6.72 -16.53
N ASP A 344 -14.93 6.16 -17.21
CA ASP A 344 -14.64 4.72 -17.20
C ASP A 344 -14.18 4.20 -15.82
N LEU A 345 -13.73 5.08 -14.91
CA LEU A 345 -13.36 4.67 -13.55
C LEU A 345 -14.56 4.13 -12.76
N HIS A 346 -15.79 4.48 -13.18
CA HIS A 346 -17.00 3.88 -12.64
C HIS A 346 -17.03 2.35 -12.83
N ASP A 347 -16.46 1.85 -13.92
CA ASP A 347 -16.51 0.43 -14.28
C ASP A 347 -15.47 -0.40 -13.51
N GLY A 348 -14.52 0.29 -12.86
CA GLY A 348 -13.57 -0.31 -11.93
C GLY A 348 -12.17 0.25 -12.05
N GLU A 349 -11.32 -0.19 -11.12
CA GLU A 349 -9.87 -0.01 -11.16
C GLU A 349 -9.16 -1.35 -10.90
N PHE A 350 -7.93 -1.45 -11.37
CA PHE A 350 -7.03 -2.55 -11.04
C PHE A 350 -6.14 -2.18 -9.85
N ARG A 351 -6.07 -3.09 -8.88
CA ARG A 351 -5.22 -2.96 -7.70
C ARG A 351 -4.04 -3.91 -7.82
N VAL A 352 -2.87 -3.36 -8.07
CA VAL A 352 -1.65 -4.10 -8.36
C VAL A 352 -0.76 -4.08 -7.13
N VAL A 353 -0.61 -5.23 -6.48
CA VAL A 353 0.29 -5.39 -5.33
C VAL A 353 1.70 -5.67 -5.83
N ILE A 354 2.64 -4.82 -5.44
CA ILE A 354 4.06 -4.94 -5.80
C ILE A 354 4.86 -5.09 -4.52
N ALA A 355 5.67 -6.14 -4.45
CA ALA A 355 6.66 -6.34 -3.40
C ALA A 355 8.08 -6.31 -4.00
N THR A 356 9.07 -6.23 -3.13
CA THR A 356 10.48 -6.26 -3.53
C THR A 356 11.16 -7.55 -3.13
N ARG A 357 12.20 -7.90 -3.89
CA ARG A 357 13.14 -8.98 -3.54
C ARG A 357 14.57 -8.51 -3.79
N PRO A 358 15.57 -9.11 -3.12
CA PRO A 358 16.98 -8.91 -3.47
C PRO A 358 17.23 -9.14 -4.95
N ASP A 359 17.94 -8.22 -5.58
CA ASP A 359 18.34 -8.33 -6.98
C ASP A 359 19.48 -7.34 -7.24
N ALA A 360 20.64 -7.85 -7.65
CA ALA A 360 21.84 -7.04 -7.90
C ALA A 360 21.65 -6.00 -9.02
N SER A 361 20.77 -6.29 -10.00
CA SER A 361 20.41 -5.37 -11.08
C SER A 361 19.34 -4.35 -10.67
N GLY A 362 18.75 -4.52 -9.48
CA GLY A 362 17.68 -3.70 -8.97
C GLY A 362 18.18 -2.38 -8.34
N ILE A 363 17.31 -1.37 -8.33
CA ILE A 363 17.60 -0.06 -7.73
C ILE A 363 17.89 -0.23 -6.24
N ARG A 364 19.13 0.05 -5.82
CA ARG A 364 19.60 -0.15 -4.43
C ARG A 364 19.48 -1.63 -4.01
N GLY A 365 19.90 -2.54 -4.89
CA GLY A 365 20.00 -3.98 -4.63
C GLY A 365 18.67 -4.73 -4.56
N ARG A 366 17.56 -4.13 -5.03
CA ARG A 366 16.22 -4.72 -4.94
C ARG A 366 15.41 -4.48 -6.21
N LYS A 367 14.64 -5.47 -6.64
CA LYS A 367 13.73 -5.36 -7.80
C LYS A 367 12.28 -5.55 -7.37
N GLY A 368 11.37 -4.80 -7.98
CA GLY A 368 9.92 -4.97 -7.79
C GLY A 368 9.40 -6.13 -8.63
N TYR A 369 8.40 -6.83 -8.12
CA TYR A 369 7.65 -7.85 -8.87
C TYR A 369 6.17 -7.77 -8.49
N ILE A 370 5.30 -8.14 -9.44
CA ILE A 370 3.86 -8.23 -9.20
C ILE A 370 3.60 -9.44 -8.33
N VAL A 371 2.96 -9.22 -7.18
CA VAL A 371 2.52 -10.29 -6.29
C VAL A 371 1.18 -10.81 -6.75
N LYS A 372 0.24 -9.90 -7.01
CA LYS A 372 -1.12 -10.21 -7.45
C LYS A 372 -1.76 -8.95 -8.04
N VAL A 373 -2.75 -9.14 -8.91
CA VAL A 373 -3.60 -8.08 -9.46
C VAL A 373 -5.05 -8.40 -9.10
N ALA A 374 -5.78 -7.39 -8.64
CA ALA A 374 -7.21 -7.50 -8.40
C ALA A 374 -7.97 -6.49 -9.28
N LYS A 375 -9.14 -6.89 -9.77
CA LYS A 375 -10.10 -6.01 -10.43
C LYS A 375 -11.17 -5.64 -9.42
N THR A 376 -11.46 -4.36 -9.33
CA THR A 376 -12.55 -3.86 -8.48
C THR A 376 -13.77 -3.56 -9.34
N ALA A 377 -14.94 -3.76 -8.78
CA ALA A 377 -16.19 -3.41 -9.43
C ALA A 377 -17.23 -3.03 -8.38
N TRP A 378 -18.12 -2.10 -8.71
CA TRP A 378 -19.26 -1.79 -7.89
C TRP A 378 -20.37 -2.83 -8.13
N ILE A 379 -20.85 -3.46 -7.06
CA ILE A 379 -22.03 -4.31 -7.14
C ILE A 379 -23.24 -3.38 -7.35
N ARG A 380 -23.92 -3.51 -8.49
CA ARG A 380 -25.03 -2.61 -8.89
C ARG A 380 -26.14 -2.53 -7.85
N ASP A 381 -26.48 -3.66 -7.23
CA ASP A 381 -27.61 -3.76 -6.31
C ASP A 381 -27.29 -3.23 -4.90
N THR A 382 -26.12 -3.55 -4.37
CA THR A 382 -25.72 -3.18 -3.00
C THR A 382 -24.94 -1.87 -2.95
N ARG A 383 -24.45 -1.38 -4.10
CA ARG A 383 -23.45 -0.30 -4.21
C ARG A 383 -22.21 -0.55 -3.36
N GLU A 384 -21.91 -1.80 -3.07
CA GLU A 384 -20.70 -2.19 -2.36
C GLU A 384 -19.56 -2.38 -3.36
N LEU A 385 -18.35 -2.03 -2.93
CA LEU A 385 -17.16 -2.33 -3.69
C LEU A 385 -16.81 -3.82 -3.52
N ALA A 386 -16.83 -4.55 -4.63
CA ALA A 386 -16.30 -5.90 -4.72
C ALA A 386 -14.89 -5.87 -5.30
N SER A 387 -14.10 -6.89 -4.93
CA SER A 387 -12.81 -7.16 -5.55
C SER A 387 -12.72 -8.63 -5.92
N LYS A 388 -12.19 -8.92 -7.10
CA LYS A 388 -11.87 -10.28 -7.56
C LYS A 388 -10.44 -10.32 -8.08
N ALA A 389 -9.86 -11.51 -8.16
CA ALA A 389 -8.58 -11.67 -8.84
C ALA A 389 -8.80 -11.33 -10.31
N ALA A 390 -7.88 -10.57 -10.90
CA ALA A 390 -7.91 -10.31 -12.33
C ALA A 390 -7.32 -11.52 -13.05
N GLU A 391 -8.06 -12.04 -14.03
CA GLU A 391 -7.65 -13.15 -14.90
C GLU A 391 -7.57 -12.65 -16.35
N GLU A 392 -6.98 -13.42 -17.27
CA GLU A 392 -6.88 -12.95 -18.67
C GLU A 392 -8.27 -12.85 -19.33
N GLU A 393 -9.24 -13.65 -18.89
CA GLU A 393 -10.63 -13.60 -19.36
C GLU A 393 -11.35 -12.31 -18.94
N ASP A 394 -10.78 -11.50 -18.04
CA ASP A 394 -11.32 -10.18 -17.72
C ASP A 394 -11.10 -9.13 -18.82
N PHE A 395 -10.29 -9.44 -19.84
CA PHE A 395 -9.83 -8.53 -20.88
C PHE A 395 -10.47 -8.85 -22.23
N GLU A 396 -11.79 -8.84 -22.28
CA GLU A 396 -12.52 -8.99 -23.54
C GLU A 396 -12.11 -7.90 -24.53
N PRO A 397 -11.59 -8.23 -25.73
CA PRO A 397 -11.02 -7.24 -26.65
C PRO A 397 -11.99 -6.12 -27.05
N ARG A 398 -13.29 -6.41 -27.08
CA ARG A 398 -14.33 -5.42 -27.37
C ARG A 398 -14.48 -4.37 -26.28
N GLU A 399 -14.21 -4.73 -25.03
CA GLU A 399 -14.37 -3.84 -23.88
C GLU A 399 -13.04 -3.19 -23.48
N TYR A 400 -11.93 -3.94 -23.57
CA TYR A 400 -10.62 -3.56 -23.05
C TYR A 400 -9.58 -3.26 -24.14
N GLY A 401 -9.90 -3.45 -25.42
CA GLY A 401 -8.96 -3.26 -26.52
C GLY A 401 -7.73 -4.16 -26.37
N ASP A 402 -6.54 -3.59 -26.48
CA ASP A 402 -5.26 -4.31 -26.35
C ASP A 402 -4.78 -4.46 -24.90
N LEU A 403 -5.58 -4.04 -23.91
CA LEU A 403 -5.23 -4.23 -22.51
C LEU A 403 -5.27 -5.72 -22.15
N SER A 404 -4.31 -6.14 -21.32
CA SER A 404 -4.19 -7.49 -20.77
C SER A 404 -3.63 -7.42 -19.36
N LEU A 405 -3.62 -8.55 -18.65
CA LEU A 405 -3.02 -8.62 -17.32
C LEU A 405 -1.53 -8.26 -17.37
N SER A 406 -0.83 -8.71 -18.42
CA SER A 406 0.58 -8.38 -18.67
C SER A 406 0.80 -6.88 -18.86
N VAL A 407 -0.04 -6.22 -19.66
CA VAL A 407 0.05 -4.76 -19.90
C VAL A 407 -0.14 -3.98 -18.61
N ILE A 408 -1.09 -4.35 -17.76
CA ILE A 408 -1.29 -3.73 -16.43
C ILE A 408 -0.07 -3.94 -15.54
N GLY A 409 0.47 -5.16 -15.52
CA GLY A 409 1.67 -5.48 -14.76
C GLY A 409 2.87 -4.63 -15.18
N HIS A 410 3.10 -4.49 -16.48
CA HIS A 410 4.16 -3.64 -17.03
C HIS A 410 3.94 -2.17 -16.70
N PHE A 411 2.72 -1.67 -16.84
CA PHE A 411 2.36 -0.28 -16.49
C PHE A 411 2.62 0.04 -15.02
N ALA A 412 2.20 -0.85 -14.11
CA ALA A 412 2.43 -0.69 -12.68
C ALA A 412 3.92 -0.78 -12.31
N LEU A 413 4.66 -1.73 -12.89
CA LEU A 413 6.10 -1.88 -12.65
C LEU A 413 6.91 -0.70 -13.22
N TYR A 414 6.48 -0.11 -14.33
CA TYR A 414 7.07 1.09 -14.89
C TYR A 414 7.00 2.23 -13.87
N LEU A 415 5.80 2.61 -13.40
CA LEU A 415 5.65 3.65 -12.40
C LEU A 415 6.44 3.34 -11.12
N PHE A 416 6.33 2.10 -10.62
CA PHE A 416 7.07 1.66 -9.43
C PHE A 416 8.58 1.87 -9.57
N LYS A 417 9.16 1.49 -10.72
CA LYS A 417 10.60 1.68 -11.00
C LYS A 417 10.94 3.16 -11.06
N ARG A 418 10.13 3.97 -11.73
CA ARG A 418 10.33 5.41 -11.87
C ARG A 418 10.32 6.13 -10.52
N LEU A 419 9.29 5.90 -9.71
CA LEU A 419 9.19 6.48 -8.35
C LEU A 419 10.38 6.07 -7.46
N ARG A 420 10.88 4.84 -7.59
CA ARG A 420 12.09 4.39 -6.86
C ARG A 420 13.39 5.05 -7.34
N ASN A 421 13.43 5.50 -8.58
CA ASN A 421 14.61 6.11 -9.18
C ASN A 421 14.69 7.62 -8.92
N ARG A 422 13.61 8.24 -8.41
CA ARG A 422 13.62 9.64 -8.03
C ARG A 422 14.68 9.93 -6.96
N ALA A 423 15.27 11.12 -7.03
CA ALA A 423 16.26 11.59 -6.06
C ALA A 423 15.68 11.67 -4.63
N ASP A 424 14.39 12.00 -4.51
CA ASP A 424 13.66 12.14 -3.26
C ASP A 424 13.03 10.81 -2.76
N SER A 425 13.28 9.69 -3.44
CA SER A 425 12.59 8.42 -3.18
C SER A 425 12.83 7.83 -1.79
N LEU A 426 13.99 8.06 -1.19
CA LEU A 426 14.29 7.61 0.18
C LEU A 426 13.64 8.49 1.25
N ILE A 427 13.23 9.71 0.89
CA ILE A 427 12.58 10.66 1.80
C ILE A 427 11.07 10.42 1.82
N TYR A 428 10.48 10.31 0.62
CA TYR A 428 9.02 10.35 0.44
C TYR A 428 8.37 9.02 0.03
N PHE A 429 9.17 8.04 -0.40
CA PHE A 429 8.67 6.79 -0.97
C PHE A 429 9.41 5.56 -0.43
N LYS A 430 9.81 5.60 0.84
CA LYS A 430 10.58 4.55 1.49
C LYS A 430 9.86 3.20 1.46
N SER A 431 8.53 3.20 1.49
CA SER A 431 7.72 1.98 1.36
C SER A 431 7.88 1.24 0.04
N LEU A 432 8.34 1.90 -1.04
CA LEU A 432 8.72 1.21 -2.28
C LEU A 432 9.92 0.28 -2.12
N LYS A 433 10.61 0.31 -0.98
CA LYS A 433 11.67 -0.65 -0.61
C LYS A 433 11.13 -1.97 -0.09
N VAL A 434 9.85 -2.02 0.25
CA VAL A 434 9.21 -3.19 0.83
C VAL A 434 8.08 -3.63 -0.10
N ALA A 435 6.95 -2.91 -0.05
CA ALA A 435 5.77 -3.22 -0.83
C ALA A 435 4.83 -2.00 -0.94
N VAL A 436 4.09 -1.91 -2.04
CA VAL A 436 3.04 -0.92 -2.27
C VAL A 436 1.92 -1.51 -3.13
N ARG A 437 0.80 -0.81 -3.22
CA ARG A 437 -0.33 -1.15 -4.07
C ARG A 437 -0.57 0.05 -4.95
N LEU A 438 -0.54 -0.18 -6.24
CA LEU A 438 -0.88 0.81 -7.23
C LEU A 438 -2.31 0.57 -7.70
N ASP A 439 -3.13 1.60 -7.58
CA ASP A 439 -4.47 1.60 -8.13
C ASP A 439 -4.37 2.22 -9.54
N VAL A 440 -4.67 1.41 -10.53
CA VAL A 440 -4.54 1.72 -11.97
C VAL A 440 -5.94 1.81 -12.55
N GLY A 441 -6.29 2.99 -13.04
CA GLY A 441 -7.57 3.21 -13.69
C GLY A 441 -7.50 2.98 -15.19
N ILE A 442 -8.67 2.80 -15.80
CA ILE A 442 -8.85 2.72 -17.25
C ILE A 442 -9.60 3.97 -17.70
N SER A 443 -9.25 4.46 -18.87
CA SER A 443 -9.90 5.58 -19.55
C SER A 443 -10.03 5.28 -21.03
N THR A 444 -10.97 5.93 -21.68
CA THR A 444 -11.14 5.95 -23.12
C THR A 444 -10.72 7.32 -23.63
N ASP A 445 -9.80 7.34 -24.59
CA ASP A 445 -9.41 8.59 -25.21
C ASP A 445 -10.44 9.08 -26.24
N THR A 446 -10.18 10.25 -26.83
CA THR A 446 -11.07 10.86 -27.83
C THR A 446 -11.21 10.06 -29.13
N ARG A 447 -10.36 9.05 -29.34
CA ARG A 447 -10.39 8.13 -30.50
C ARG A 447 -11.10 6.82 -30.17
N GLY A 448 -11.55 6.64 -28.93
CA GLY A 448 -12.16 5.39 -28.48
C GLY A 448 -11.15 4.35 -27.98
N GLU A 449 -9.86 4.68 -27.89
CA GLU A 449 -8.82 3.75 -27.46
C GLU A 449 -8.73 3.68 -25.93
N ARG A 450 -8.59 2.46 -25.40
CA ARG A 450 -8.40 2.26 -23.96
C ARG A 450 -6.98 2.60 -23.54
N ARG A 451 -6.86 3.39 -22.47
CA ARG A 451 -5.59 3.81 -21.86
C ARG A 451 -5.62 3.61 -20.36
N LEU A 452 -4.46 3.25 -19.81
CA LEU A 452 -4.26 3.15 -18.36
C LEU A 452 -3.82 4.50 -17.78
N PHE A 453 -4.16 4.74 -16.51
CA PHE A 453 -3.64 5.88 -15.75
C PHE A 453 -3.34 5.57 -14.30
N TYR A 454 -2.45 6.36 -13.71
CA TYR A 454 -2.09 6.29 -12.29
C TYR A 454 -3.19 6.91 -11.42
N ASN A 455 -3.91 6.11 -10.62
CA ASN A 455 -4.94 6.63 -9.74
C ASN A 455 -4.39 6.96 -8.34
N GLU A 456 -3.91 5.94 -7.60
CA GLU A 456 -3.49 6.06 -6.20
C GLU A 456 -2.31 5.12 -5.87
N LEU A 457 -1.44 5.55 -4.95
CA LEU A 457 -0.38 4.74 -4.34
C LEU A 457 -0.72 4.51 -2.87
N THR A 458 -0.97 3.27 -2.49
CA THR A 458 -1.14 2.88 -1.09
C THR A 458 0.13 2.22 -0.57
N ARG A 459 0.66 2.71 0.54
CA ARG A 459 1.81 2.09 1.21
C ARG A 459 1.35 0.93 2.08
N TRP A 460 2.19 -0.09 2.19
CA TRP A 460 1.87 -1.28 2.98
C TRP A 460 1.66 -1.07 4.50
N PRO A 461 2.20 -0.01 5.16
CA PRO A 461 1.86 0.28 6.56
C PRO A 461 0.44 0.82 6.76
N GLY A 462 -0.24 1.20 5.66
CA GLY A 462 -1.60 1.70 5.71
C GLY A 462 -2.59 0.57 5.96
N ALA A 463 -3.51 0.78 6.90
CA ALA A 463 -4.47 -0.24 7.30
C ALA A 463 -5.55 -0.58 6.25
N TYR A 464 -5.51 -0.07 5.02
CA TYR A 464 -6.47 -0.37 3.94
C TYR A 464 -5.78 -0.98 2.71
N TYR A 465 -4.65 -1.64 2.94
CA TYR A 465 -3.78 -2.12 1.89
C TYR A 465 -4.34 -3.36 1.16
N PHE A 466 -4.81 -4.40 1.89
CA PHE A 466 -5.39 -5.62 1.28
C PHE A 466 -6.57 -6.25 2.06
N SER A 467 -7.34 -5.46 2.80
CA SER A 467 -8.54 -5.92 3.50
C SER A 467 -9.61 -6.52 2.58
N HIS A 468 -10.67 -7.08 3.16
CA HIS A 468 -11.70 -7.84 2.46
C HIS A 468 -12.39 -7.19 1.27
N THR A 469 -12.88 -5.97 1.45
CA THR A 469 -13.53 -5.27 0.34
C THR A 469 -12.52 -4.66 -0.62
N ILE A 470 -11.23 -4.73 -0.26
CA ILE A 470 -10.15 -4.14 -1.02
C ILE A 470 -9.49 -5.16 -1.94
N TYR A 471 -9.35 -6.40 -1.47
CA TYR A 471 -8.57 -7.43 -2.15
C TYR A 471 -9.15 -8.84 -1.99
N PRO A 472 -9.15 -9.64 -3.07
CA PRO A 472 -9.71 -10.99 -3.09
C PRO A 472 -8.83 -12.02 -2.36
N ASP A 473 -9.49 -13.02 -1.79
CA ASP A 473 -8.81 -14.22 -1.27
C ASP A 473 -8.22 -15.10 -2.39
N PRO A 474 -7.27 -16.00 -2.07
CA PRO A 474 -6.52 -16.03 -0.81
C PRO A 474 -5.55 -14.85 -0.73
N LYS A 475 -5.45 -14.25 0.46
CA LYS A 475 -4.51 -13.15 0.76
C LYS A 475 -3.13 -13.64 1.20
N THR A 476 -2.96 -14.97 1.34
CA THR A 476 -1.74 -15.64 1.82
C THR A 476 -0.47 -15.27 1.03
N GLN A 477 -0.58 -15.16 -0.30
CA GLN A 477 0.54 -14.76 -1.16
C GLN A 477 1.01 -13.32 -0.88
N VAL A 478 0.06 -12.42 -0.60
CA VAL A 478 0.35 -11.01 -0.27
C VAL A 478 1.11 -10.92 1.04
N PHE A 479 0.68 -11.63 2.09
CA PHE A 479 1.42 -11.67 3.36
C PHE A 479 2.85 -12.17 3.17
N ARG A 480 3.02 -13.34 2.55
CA ARG A 480 4.34 -13.95 2.33
C ARG A 480 5.28 -12.99 1.62
N ALA A 481 4.80 -12.32 0.57
CA ALA A 481 5.59 -11.38 -0.19
C ALA A 481 6.02 -10.15 0.62
N ILE A 482 5.11 -9.54 1.39
CA ILE A 482 5.41 -8.36 2.22
C ILE A 482 6.31 -8.74 3.38
N THR A 483 6.03 -9.84 4.07
CA THR A 483 6.82 -10.35 5.18
C THR A 483 8.25 -10.60 4.74
N ALA A 484 8.47 -11.36 3.66
CA ALA A 484 9.80 -11.62 3.14
C ALA A 484 10.51 -10.33 2.70
N ALA A 485 9.78 -9.42 2.02
CA ALA A 485 10.34 -8.14 1.61
C ALA A 485 10.75 -7.28 2.81
N PHE A 486 9.94 -7.23 3.87
CA PHE A 486 10.21 -6.42 5.05
C PHE A 486 11.33 -6.99 5.91
N CYS A 487 11.32 -8.29 6.21
CA CYS A 487 12.43 -8.93 6.95
C CYS A 487 13.75 -8.66 6.25
N ASN A 488 13.80 -8.90 4.94
CA ASN A 488 14.99 -8.64 4.16
C ASN A 488 15.36 -7.14 4.10
N TYR A 489 14.38 -6.24 4.14
CA TYR A 489 14.64 -4.80 4.21
C TYR A 489 15.27 -4.39 5.56
N ILE A 490 14.83 -4.99 6.66
CA ILE A 490 15.31 -4.71 8.01
C ILE A 490 16.69 -5.36 8.25
N GLU A 491 16.89 -6.60 7.82
CA GLU A 491 18.15 -7.34 7.98
C GLU A 491 19.28 -6.79 7.11
N HIS A 492 18.92 -6.30 5.91
CA HIS A 492 19.88 -5.78 4.93
C HIS A 492 19.60 -4.32 4.59
N ALA A 493 19.19 -3.52 5.58
CA ALA A 493 19.11 -2.07 5.47
C ALA A 493 20.54 -1.51 5.27
N MET A 494 21.10 -1.69 4.08
CA MET A 494 22.39 -1.13 3.72
C MET A 494 22.33 0.38 3.91
N LEU A 495 23.23 0.87 4.77
CA LEU A 495 23.71 2.25 4.90
C LEU A 495 22.90 3.29 4.12
N GLU A 496 21.71 3.59 4.63
CA GLU A 496 21.04 4.86 4.38
C GLU A 496 21.65 5.88 5.35
N THR A 497 22.94 6.20 5.18
CA THR A 497 23.60 7.32 5.85
C THR A 497 23.56 8.53 4.93
N SER A 498 22.74 9.50 5.38
CA SER A 498 22.74 10.96 5.10
C SER A 498 22.91 11.41 3.65
#